data_AF-U5MV84-F1
#
_entry.id   AF-U5MV84-F1
#
_cell.length_a   1.000
_cell.length_b   1.000
_cell.length_c   1.000
_cell.angle_alpha   90.00
_cell.angle_beta   90.00
_cell.angle_gamma   90.00
#
_symmetry.space_group_name_H-M   'P 1'
#
loop_
_entity.id
_entity.type
_entity.pdbx_description
1 polymer ?
#
loop_
_entity_poly.entity_id
_entity_poly.type
_entity_poly.pdbx_seq_one_letter_code
_entity_poly.pdbx_strand_id
1 'polypeptide(L)'
;MTDEQEKISQEFLSKYPNLKDDYIADKLKNNKIQTLGLRGMAPRLSDYYIYFIGDSKNGSTYYGENIARNQTVTKFDHNGTIYILTEEIGYGQESATFNGQNVSKYDSVTLDFNGDKIVDGFIDIWKIDNVTSGDFSTISISTNGTGVFKTGIHIL
;
A
#
# COMPACT_ATOMS: atom_id res chain seq x y z
N MET A 1 -13.51 7.46 6.17
CA MET A 1 -13.34 7.78 4.75
C MET A 1 -14.57 8.55 4.29
N THR A 2 -14.42 9.57 3.46
CA THR A 2 -15.55 10.28 2.82
C THR A 2 -15.91 9.62 1.49
N ASP A 3 -17.15 9.77 1.01
CA ASP A 3 -17.62 9.21 -0.27
C ASP A 3 -16.74 9.63 -1.47
N GLU A 4 -16.19 10.84 -1.42
CA GLU A 4 -15.26 11.35 -2.45
C GLU A 4 -13.92 10.62 -2.42
N GLN A 5 -13.42 10.28 -1.23
CA GLN A 5 -12.16 9.55 -1.09
C GLN A 5 -12.29 8.12 -1.60
N GLU A 6 -13.38 7.46 -1.21
CA GLU A 6 -13.71 6.11 -1.68
C GLU A 6 -13.85 6.08 -3.20
N LYS A 7 -14.58 7.04 -3.78
CA LYS A 7 -14.75 7.13 -5.23
C LYS A 7 -13.41 7.23 -5.95
N ILE A 8 -12.49 8.06 -5.48
CA ILE A 8 -11.18 8.24 -6.12
C ILE A 8 -10.31 6.99 -5.97
N SER A 9 -10.28 6.33 -4.80
CA SER A 9 -9.60 5.04 -4.62
C SER A 9 -10.14 3.99 -5.59
N GLN A 10 -11.47 3.90 -5.72
CA GLN A 10 -12.12 2.96 -6.63
C GLN A 10 -11.85 3.31 -8.10
N GLU A 11 -11.85 4.60 -8.48
CA GLU A 11 -11.47 5.03 -9.82
C GLU A 11 -10.02 4.66 -10.15
N PHE A 12 -9.10 4.86 -9.20
CA PHE A 12 -7.70 4.45 -9.35
C PHE A 12 -7.60 2.93 -9.54
N LEU A 13 -8.15 2.14 -8.62
CA LEU A 13 -8.11 0.68 -8.70
C LEU A 13 -8.84 0.13 -9.94
N SER A 14 -9.87 0.82 -10.45
CA SER A 14 -10.55 0.42 -11.69
C SER A 14 -9.67 0.54 -12.93
N LYS A 15 -8.69 1.47 -12.91
CA LYS A 15 -7.72 1.66 -13.99
C LYS A 15 -6.52 0.73 -13.86
N TYR A 16 -6.24 0.30 -12.63
CA TYR A 16 -5.15 -0.63 -12.31
C TYR A 16 -5.64 -1.85 -11.54
N PRO A 17 -6.67 -2.59 -12.04
CA PRO A 17 -7.24 -3.72 -11.32
C PRO A 17 -6.21 -4.82 -11.11
N ASN A 18 -5.32 -4.94 -12.09
CA ASN A 18 -4.20 -5.87 -12.07
C ASN A 18 -3.23 -5.62 -10.89
N LEU A 19 -3.14 -4.41 -10.32
CA LEU A 19 -2.24 -4.20 -9.18
C LEU A 19 -2.64 -5.03 -7.97
N LYS A 20 -3.94 -5.13 -7.70
CA LYS A 20 -4.45 -6.01 -6.65
C LYS A 20 -4.38 -7.48 -7.07
N ASP A 21 -4.81 -7.78 -8.30
CA ASP A 21 -4.94 -9.17 -8.76
C ASP A 21 -3.58 -9.85 -9.01
N ASP A 22 -2.63 -9.18 -9.67
CA ASP A 22 -1.27 -9.68 -9.87
C ASP A 22 -0.58 -9.86 -8.52
N TYR A 23 -0.83 -8.96 -7.58
CA TYR A 23 -0.30 -9.05 -6.23
C TYR A 23 -0.85 -10.28 -5.48
N ILE A 24 -2.18 -10.46 -5.46
CA ILE A 24 -2.80 -11.66 -4.88
C ILE A 24 -2.28 -12.92 -5.58
N ALA A 25 -2.16 -12.91 -6.90
CA ALA A 25 -1.67 -14.03 -7.69
C ALA A 25 -0.18 -14.35 -7.40
N ASP A 26 0.67 -13.35 -7.21
CA ASP A 26 2.07 -13.53 -6.83
C ASP A 26 2.16 -14.16 -5.43
N LYS A 27 1.41 -13.64 -4.46
CA LYS A 27 1.36 -14.19 -3.10
C LYS A 27 0.84 -15.62 -3.07
N LEU A 28 -0.17 -15.94 -3.87
CA LEU A 28 -0.68 -17.30 -4.04
C LEU A 28 0.34 -18.26 -4.67
N LYS A 29 1.19 -17.79 -5.58
CA LYS A 29 2.24 -18.61 -6.21
C LYS A 29 3.43 -18.84 -5.28
N ASN A 30 3.81 -17.80 -4.53
CA ASN A 30 5.01 -17.80 -3.69
C ASN A 30 4.77 -18.37 -2.29
N ASN A 31 3.54 -18.36 -1.78
CA ASN A 31 3.15 -19.15 -0.62
C ASN A 31 2.52 -20.47 -1.08
N LYS A 32 3.20 -21.59 -0.81
CA LYS A 32 2.54 -22.90 -0.73
C LYS A 32 1.50 -22.82 0.39
N ILE A 33 0.32 -22.35 0.04
CA ILE A 33 -0.94 -22.40 0.75
C ILE A 33 -0.78 -22.24 2.28
N GLN A 34 -1.14 -21.08 2.84
CA GLN A 34 -1.51 -20.98 4.25
C GLN A 34 -2.75 -21.86 4.62
N THR A 35 -3.05 -22.91 3.85
CA THR A 35 -4.05 -23.89 4.25
C THR A 35 -3.54 -24.67 5.45
N LEU A 36 -4.40 -24.71 6.46
CA LEU A 36 -4.31 -25.46 7.72
C LEU A 36 -3.60 -24.73 8.86
N GLY A 37 -3.78 -23.42 8.96
CA GLY A 37 -3.82 -22.74 10.26
C GLY A 37 -5.27 -22.69 10.75
N LEU A 38 -5.53 -23.25 11.92
CA LEU A 38 -6.84 -23.24 12.60
C LEU A 38 -7.52 -21.86 12.53
N ARG A 39 -8.85 -21.85 12.34
CA ARG A 39 -9.70 -20.67 12.62
C ARG A 39 -9.26 -20.03 13.94
N GLY A 40 -8.65 -18.85 13.87
CA GLY A 40 -8.37 -18.09 15.09
C GLY A 40 -7.09 -17.28 15.00
N MET A 41 -7.28 -15.97 15.20
CA MET A 41 -6.27 -14.92 15.39
C MET A 41 -5.81 -14.23 14.11
N ALA A 42 -6.01 -12.90 14.10
CA ALA A 42 -5.44 -11.97 13.13
C ALA A 42 -3.91 -12.16 13.04
N PRO A 43 -3.33 -12.39 11.85
CA PRO A 43 -1.89 -12.63 11.73
C PRO A 43 -1.05 -11.46 12.26
N ARG A 44 0.12 -11.77 12.84
CA ARG A 44 1.10 -10.74 13.19
C ARG A 44 1.63 -10.07 11.93
N LEU A 45 2.01 -8.80 12.04
CA LEU A 45 2.70 -8.11 10.96
C LEU A 45 4.01 -8.83 10.62
N SER A 46 4.18 -9.15 9.34
CA SER A 46 5.28 -9.96 8.82
C SER A 46 5.99 -9.32 7.63
N ASP A 47 5.34 -8.36 6.98
CA ASP A 47 5.90 -7.64 5.84
C ASP A 47 5.24 -6.26 5.72
N TYR A 48 6.02 -5.25 5.34
CA TYR A 48 5.54 -3.91 5.05
C TYR A 48 6.50 -3.15 4.15
N TYR A 49 6.06 -2.75 2.95
CA TYR A 49 6.86 -1.93 2.03
C TYR A 49 6.00 -1.17 1.01
N ILE A 50 6.59 -0.17 0.37
CA ILE A 50 5.97 0.57 -0.74
C ILE A 50 6.16 -0.24 -2.02
N TYR A 51 5.07 -0.62 -2.68
CA TYR A 51 5.15 -1.44 -3.89
C TYR A 51 4.69 -0.69 -5.15
N PHE A 52 3.97 0.42 -5.01
CA PHE A 52 3.52 1.22 -6.15
C PHE A 52 3.40 2.70 -5.79
N ILE A 53 3.74 3.56 -6.75
CA ILE A 53 3.46 5.00 -6.71
C ILE A 53 2.84 5.41 -8.02
N GLY A 54 1.79 6.23 -7.95
CA GLY A 54 1.23 6.86 -9.13
C GLY A 54 0.73 8.27 -8.88
N ASP A 55 0.61 9.05 -9.95
CA ASP A 55 0.15 10.43 -9.94
C ASP A 55 -1.02 10.62 -10.92
N SER A 56 -1.92 11.55 -10.59
CA SER A 56 -2.92 12.03 -11.53
C SER A 56 -2.33 13.17 -12.36
N LYS A 57 -1.83 12.85 -13.56
CA LYS A 57 -1.44 13.87 -14.54
C LYS A 57 -2.65 14.24 -15.40
N ASN A 58 -3.21 15.42 -15.13
CA ASN A 58 -4.27 16.06 -15.92
C ASN A 58 -5.56 15.22 -16.06
N GLY A 59 -6.33 15.09 -14.98
CA GLY A 59 -7.67 14.49 -14.98
C GLY A 59 -7.67 13.05 -14.50
N SER A 60 -8.49 12.18 -15.11
CA SER A 60 -8.70 10.82 -14.60
C SER A 60 -7.58 9.84 -14.92
N THR A 61 -6.63 10.17 -15.79
CA THR A 61 -5.56 9.25 -16.19
C THR A 61 -4.45 9.27 -15.17
N TYR A 62 -4.21 8.14 -14.52
CA TYR A 62 -3.06 8.01 -13.64
C TYR A 62 -1.85 7.53 -14.46
N TYR A 63 -0.67 7.80 -13.95
CA TYR A 63 0.58 7.20 -14.39
C TYR A 63 1.31 6.72 -13.14
N GLY A 64 2.03 5.60 -13.23
CA GLY A 64 2.69 5.07 -12.05
C GLY A 64 3.73 4.02 -12.35
N GLU A 65 4.46 3.64 -11.31
CA GLU A 65 5.50 2.63 -11.35
C GLU A 65 5.43 1.68 -10.16
N ASN A 66 5.83 0.43 -10.41
CA ASN A 66 6.10 -0.52 -9.35
C ASN A 66 7.44 -0.17 -8.69
N ILE A 67 7.43 -0.18 -7.37
CA ILE A 67 8.60 0.07 -6.52
C ILE A 67 9.16 -1.27 -6.07
N ALA A 68 10.43 -1.53 -6.39
CA ALA A 68 11.10 -2.71 -5.85
C ALA A 68 11.39 -2.52 -4.35
N ARG A 69 11.42 -3.61 -3.57
CA ARG A 69 11.59 -3.57 -2.09
C ARG A 69 12.76 -2.74 -1.57
N ASN A 70 13.84 -2.61 -2.35
CA ASN A 70 15.04 -1.86 -1.98
C ASN A 70 15.21 -0.58 -2.83
N GLN A 71 14.20 -0.20 -3.62
CA GLN A 71 14.22 1.01 -4.41
C GLN A 71 13.97 2.20 -3.48
N THR A 72 14.96 3.09 -3.36
CA THR A 72 14.92 4.25 -2.47
C THR A 72 14.57 5.54 -3.19
N VAL A 73 14.42 5.51 -4.52
CA VAL A 73 14.06 6.65 -5.36
C VAL A 73 13.15 6.20 -6.50
N THR A 74 12.18 7.02 -6.86
CA THR A 74 11.33 6.83 -8.04
C THR A 74 12.16 6.91 -9.33
N LYS A 75 11.72 6.21 -10.38
CA LYS A 75 12.33 6.28 -11.72
C LYS A 75 11.72 7.39 -12.56
N PHE A 76 10.47 7.74 -12.27
CA PHE A 76 9.73 8.78 -12.96
C PHE A 76 9.39 9.94 -12.02
N ASP A 77 9.28 11.14 -12.60
CA ASP A 77 8.84 12.31 -11.85
C ASP A 77 7.34 12.18 -11.51
N HIS A 78 7.01 12.30 -10.23
CA HIS A 78 5.64 12.25 -9.73
C HIS A 78 5.30 13.57 -9.05
N ASN A 79 4.31 14.28 -9.60
CA ASN A 79 3.94 15.61 -9.12
C ASN A 79 2.41 15.80 -9.07
N GLY A 80 1.98 16.90 -8.45
CA GLY A 80 0.57 17.18 -8.21
C GLY A 80 0.01 16.29 -7.11
N THR A 81 -1.09 15.59 -7.39
CA THR A 81 -1.66 14.63 -6.46
C THR A 81 -1.10 13.25 -6.75
N ILE A 82 -0.41 12.69 -5.75
CA ILE A 82 0.17 11.35 -5.82
C ILE A 82 -0.54 10.39 -4.86
N TYR A 83 -0.50 9.12 -5.24
CA TYR A 83 -0.99 7.97 -4.50
C TYR A 83 0.17 7.02 -4.28
N ILE A 84 0.45 6.72 -3.03
CA ILE A 84 1.49 5.77 -2.63
C ILE A 84 0.78 4.57 -2.03
N LEU A 85 1.09 3.38 -2.53
CA LEU A 85 0.47 2.14 -2.06
C LEU A 85 1.51 1.33 -1.29
N THR A 86 1.17 1.03 -0.05
CA THR A 86 1.96 0.16 0.81
C THR A 86 1.27 -1.18 0.94
N GLU A 87 2.06 -2.23 0.82
CA GLU A 87 1.64 -3.58 1.15
C GLU A 87 1.88 -3.81 2.63
N GLU A 88 0.87 -4.27 3.35
CA GLU A 88 0.96 -4.74 4.72
C GLU A 88 0.49 -6.19 4.82
N ILE A 89 1.34 -7.09 5.32
CA ILE A 89 0.97 -8.50 5.57
C ILE A 89 0.89 -8.79 7.05
N GLY A 90 -0.29 -9.19 7.49
CA GLY A 90 -0.71 -9.22 8.88
C GLY A 90 -1.28 -7.89 9.33
N TYR A 91 -1.35 -7.71 10.66
CA TYR A 91 -2.00 -6.56 11.26
C TYR A 91 -1.00 -5.62 11.92
N GLY A 92 -0.91 -4.41 11.39
CA GLY A 92 -0.10 -3.32 11.91
C GLY A 92 -0.92 -2.15 12.47
N GLN A 93 -0.18 -1.18 12.99
CA GLN A 93 -0.62 0.19 13.16
C GLN A 93 0.38 1.08 12.42
N GLU A 94 -0.12 1.72 11.37
CA GLU A 94 0.71 2.49 10.44
C GLU A 94 0.77 3.97 10.81
N SER A 95 1.89 4.60 10.49
CA SER A 95 1.99 6.06 10.40
C SER A 95 2.90 6.43 9.24
N ALA A 96 2.61 7.55 8.59
CA ALA A 96 3.38 8.01 7.44
C ALA A 96 3.66 9.50 7.52
N THR A 97 4.77 9.91 6.90
CA THR A 97 5.15 11.30 6.73
C THR A 97 5.58 11.57 5.28
N PHE A 98 5.37 12.80 4.84
CA PHE A 98 5.90 13.34 3.59
C PHE A 98 6.63 14.65 3.91
N ASN A 99 7.92 14.71 3.58
CA ASN A 99 8.79 15.84 3.97
C ASN A 99 8.69 16.17 5.48
N GLY A 100 8.59 15.14 6.32
CA GLY A 100 8.46 15.25 7.77
C GLY A 100 7.07 15.66 8.29
N GLN A 101 6.11 15.95 7.41
CA GLN A 101 4.72 16.25 7.80
C GLN A 101 3.89 14.97 7.81
N ASN A 102 3.01 14.80 8.81
CA ASN A 102 2.16 13.63 8.90
C ASN A 102 1.23 13.52 7.68
N VAL A 103 1.14 12.32 7.12
CA VAL A 103 0.21 11.97 6.05
C VAL A 103 -0.84 11.04 6.63
N SER A 104 -2.11 11.40 6.43
CA SER A 104 -3.21 10.52 6.80
C SER A 104 -3.38 9.43 5.77
N LYS A 105 -3.63 8.20 6.23
CA LYS A 105 -4.08 7.12 5.36
C LYS A 105 -5.36 7.55 4.65
N TYR A 106 -5.35 7.42 3.34
CA TYR A 106 -6.47 7.80 2.50
C TYR A 106 -7.55 6.72 2.49
N ASP A 107 -7.12 5.48 2.26
CA ASP A 107 -7.99 4.31 2.19
C ASP A 107 -7.16 3.03 2.43
N SER A 108 -7.84 1.89 2.55
CA SER A 108 -7.21 0.58 2.72
C SER A 108 -8.07 -0.51 2.09
N VAL A 109 -7.45 -1.39 1.30
CA VAL A 109 -8.12 -2.53 0.67
C VAL A 109 -7.66 -3.81 1.37
N THR A 110 -8.63 -4.62 1.80
CA THR A 110 -8.34 -5.90 2.43
C THR A 110 -7.86 -6.93 1.42
N LEU A 111 -6.93 -7.77 1.89
CA LEU A 111 -6.36 -8.89 1.17
C LEU A 111 -6.77 -10.18 1.89
N ASP A 112 -7.30 -11.13 1.14
CA ASP A 112 -7.60 -12.50 1.58
C ASP A 112 -6.99 -13.41 0.51
N PHE A 113 -5.86 -14.03 0.82
CA PHE A 113 -5.10 -14.83 -0.12
C PHE A 113 -5.62 -16.26 -0.19
N ASN A 114 -6.24 -16.78 0.85
CA ASN A 114 -6.59 -18.20 0.95
C ASN A 114 -8.11 -18.46 0.79
N GLY A 115 -8.92 -17.40 0.71
CA GLY A 115 -10.38 -17.46 0.53
C GLY A 115 -11.15 -17.87 1.78
N ASP A 116 -10.52 -17.85 2.96
CA ASP A 116 -11.15 -18.26 4.23
C ASP A 116 -11.98 -17.14 4.89
N LYS A 117 -12.02 -15.96 4.26
CA LYS A 117 -12.72 -14.74 4.70
C LYS A 117 -12.10 -14.06 5.93
N ILE A 118 -10.89 -14.44 6.32
CA ILE A 118 -10.05 -13.71 7.26
C ILE A 118 -9.15 -12.79 6.45
N VAL A 119 -8.96 -11.56 6.93
CA VAL A 119 -8.05 -10.61 6.26
C VAL A 119 -6.61 -11.02 6.59
N ASP A 120 -5.84 -11.32 5.56
CA ASP A 120 -4.42 -11.68 5.65
C ASP A 120 -3.50 -10.45 5.64
N GLY A 121 -4.01 -9.31 5.15
CA GLY A 121 -3.24 -8.06 5.03
C GLY A 121 -4.03 -6.94 4.36
N PHE A 122 -3.34 -5.85 4.07
CA PHE A 122 -3.91 -4.63 3.54
C PHE A 122 -3.04 -4.04 2.41
N ILE A 123 -3.70 -3.44 1.42
CA ILE A 123 -3.09 -2.43 0.56
C ILE A 123 -3.55 -1.09 1.11
N ASP A 124 -2.66 -0.39 1.80
CA ASP A 124 -2.95 0.96 2.29
C ASP A 124 -2.61 1.98 1.21
N ILE A 125 -3.53 2.94 1.03
CA ILE A 125 -3.43 4.00 0.04
C ILE A 125 -3.16 5.29 0.79
N TRP A 126 -2.07 5.97 0.43
CA TRP A 126 -1.70 7.29 0.94
C TRP A 126 -1.87 8.31 -0.18
N LYS A 127 -2.62 9.38 0.07
CA LYS A 127 -2.82 10.47 -0.89
C LYS A 127 -2.09 11.72 -0.41
N ILE A 128 -1.29 12.32 -1.29
CA ILE A 128 -0.56 13.54 -1.00
C ILE A 128 -0.79 14.52 -2.15
N ASP A 129 -1.28 15.71 -1.83
CA ASP A 129 -1.59 16.75 -2.80
C ASP A 129 -0.43 17.76 -2.93
N ASN A 130 -0.34 18.42 -4.07
CA ASN A 130 0.63 19.48 -4.37
C ASN A 130 2.12 19.04 -4.23
N VAL A 131 2.41 17.79 -4.54
CA VAL A 131 3.78 17.25 -4.57
C VAL A 131 4.54 17.83 -5.75
N THR A 132 5.78 18.25 -5.51
CA THR A 132 6.75 18.57 -6.57
C THR A 132 7.93 17.60 -6.55
N SER A 133 8.39 17.24 -5.35
CA SER A 133 9.39 16.22 -5.02
C SER A 133 9.38 16.04 -3.50
N GLY A 134 9.98 14.97 -2.99
CA GLY A 134 10.17 14.83 -1.55
C GLY A 134 10.27 13.40 -1.03
N ASP A 135 10.47 13.28 0.27
CA ASP A 135 10.63 11.99 0.92
C ASP A 135 9.32 11.54 1.56
N PHE A 136 8.81 10.40 1.10
CA PHE A 136 7.77 9.68 1.80
C PHE A 136 8.40 8.62 2.70
N SER A 137 7.98 8.55 3.95
CA SER A 137 8.43 7.57 4.93
C SER A 137 7.24 7.02 5.69
N THR A 138 7.25 5.73 5.96
CA THR A 138 6.19 5.10 6.74
C THR A 138 6.72 3.94 7.57
N ILE A 139 6.03 3.72 8.69
CA ILE A 139 6.28 2.67 9.65
C ILE A 139 4.98 1.94 9.93
N SER A 140 5.06 0.62 10.04
CA SER A 140 3.98 -0.20 10.59
C SER A 140 4.50 -0.97 11.79
N ILE A 141 3.75 -0.89 12.90
CA ILE A 141 4.06 -1.56 14.17
C ILE A 141 3.05 -2.68 14.38
N SER A 142 3.54 -3.91 14.52
CA SER A 142 2.70 -5.10 14.72
C SER A 142 1.76 -4.93 15.90
N THR A 143 0.46 -5.12 15.68
CA THR A 143 -0.54 -5.10 16.77
C THR A 143 -0.58 -6.42 17.54
N ASN A 144 -0.23 -7.53 16.86
CA ASN A 144 -0.21 -8.88 17.43
C ASN A 144 1.23 -9.41 17.62
N GLY A 145 2.19 -8.55 17.99
CA GLY A 145 3.60 -8.93 18.16
C GLY A 145 4.51 -7.74 18.44
N THR A 146 5.83 -7.93 18.31
CA THR A 146 6.86 -6.89 18.52
C THR A 146 7.48 -6.36 17.22
N GLY A 147 6.97 -6.78 16.06
CA GLY A 147 7.52 -6.41 14.76
C GLY A 147 7.36 -4.92 14.47
N VAL A 148 8.42 -4.30 13.95
CA VAL A 148 8.41 -2.91 13.45
C VAL A 148 9.03 -2.92 12.07
N PHE A 149 8.27 -2.47 11.08
CA PHE A 149 8.70 -2.42 9.69
C PHE A 149 8.68 -0.98 9.22
N LYS A 150 9.72 -0.59 8.48
CA LYS A 150 9.90 0.78 7.99
C LYS A 150 10.26 0.72 6.52
N THR A 151 9.68 1.62 5.75
CA THR A 151 9.98 1.80 4.33
C THR A 151 9.89 3.28 4.00
N GLY A 152 10.62 3.70 2.97
CA GLY A 152 10.58 5.07 2.50
C GLY A 152 11.14 5.15 1.10
N ILE A 153 10.80 6.24 0.41
CA ILE A 153 11.20 6.47 -0.96
C ILE A 153 11.27 7.97 -1.24
N HIS A 154 12.29 8.36 -2.01
CA HIS A 154 12.44 9.68 -2.56
C HIS A 154 11.65 9.81 -3.87
N ILE A 155 10.78 10.81 -3.93
CA ILE A 155 9.95 11.14 -5.09
C ILE A 155 10.64 12.28 -5.84
N LEU A 156 10.91 12.05 -7.13
CA LEU A 156 11.51 13.00 -8.07
C LEU A 156 10.48 14.04 -8.55
#